data_AF-A0A401PXR2-F1
#
_entry.id   AF-A0A401PXR2-F1
#
_cell.length_a   1.000
_cell.length_b   1.000
_cell.length_c   1.000
_cell.angle_alpha   90.00
_cell.angle_beta   90.00
_cell.angle_gamma   90.00
#
_symmetry.space_group_name_H-M   'P 1'
#
loop_
_entity.id
_entity.type
_entity.pdbx_description
1 polymer ?
#
loop_
_entity_poly.entity_id
_entity_poly.type
_entity_poly.pdbx_seq_one_letter_code
_entity_poly.pdbx_strand_id
1 'polypeptide(L)'
;DWYEGLYPLVVTLKDCVEEVIDRAKKAMVFVLLQDCGSNIPQALALHQRRDVVFSQALAGLVCGFVIKLHTCLHDQGFLLQLHTVGLLVQFEGLLSTYSEEIGMLEDMSVAIIDLQKVAFKVIEAQLEESASANLYPVVTGIRDFYTVEVQLPGKLFEVLPQEIKDGKLLRVHPVFFNIGINEQQTLAE
;
A
#
# COMPACT_ATOMS: atom_id res chain seq x y z
N ASP A 1 16.47 54.38 -47.52
CA ASP A 1 15.87 53.08 -47.17
C ASP A 1 15.35 53.04 -45.75
N TRP A 2 14.03 53.13 -45.57
CA TRP A 2 13.38 53.05 -44.25
C TRP A 2 13.43 51.63 -43.66
N TYR A 3 13.58 50.63 -44.53
CA TYR A 3 13.70 49.22 -44.16
C TYR A 3 14.99 48.91 -43.38
N GLU A 4 16.11 49.50 -43.81
CA GLU A 4 17.42 49.40 -43.15
C GLU A 4 17.40 49.94 -41.71
N GLY A 5 16.61 50.99 -41.45
CA GLY A 5 16.45 51.55 -40.10
C GLY A 5 15.46 50.78 -39.21
N LEU A 6 14.44 50.15 -39.81
CA LEU A 6 13.39 49.43 -39.09
C LEU A 6 13.81 48.01 -38.68
N TYR A 7 14.59 47.33 -39.53
CA TYR A 7 15.07 45.97 -39.28
C TYR A 7 15.77 45.78 -37.92
N PRO A 8 16.76 46.60 -37.52
CA PRO A 8 17.42 46.45 -36.22
C PRO A 8 16.48 46.68 -35.03
N LEU A 9 15.45 47.52 -35.19
CA LEU A 9 14.44 47.73 -34.14
C LEU A 9 13.55 46.49 -33.97
N VAL A 10 13.17 45.84 -35.08
CA VAL A 10 12.38 44.59 -35.05
C VAL A 10 13.17 43.45 -34.44
N VAL A 11 14.46 43.31 -34.77
CA VAL A 11 15.35 42.31 -34.17
C VAL A 11 15.51 42.56 -32.68
N THR A 12 15.80 43.79 -32.27
CA THR A 12 15.90 44.15 -30.85
C THR A 12 14.60 43.85 -30.09
N LEU A 13 13.44 44.16 -30.67
CA LEU A 13 12.16 43.85 -30.06
C LEU A 13 11.94 42.34 -29.92
N LYS A 14 12.29 41.55 -30.94
CA LYS A 14 12.22 40.09 -30.90
C LYS A 14 13.10 39.53 -29.79
N ASP A 15 14.34 39.99 -29.68
CA ASP A 15 15.28 39.54 -28.67
C ASP A 15 14.79 39.90 -27.25
N CYS A 16 14.22 41.10 -27.06
CA CYS A 16 13.59 41.49 -25.80
C CYS A 16 12.39 40.60 -25.46
N VAL A 17 11.55 40.25 -26.43
CA VAL A 17 10.40 39.34 -26.22
C VAL A 17 10.89 37.93 -25.86
N GLU A 18 11.92 37.42 -26.54
CA GLU A 18 12.52 36.12 -26.20
C GLU A 18 13.10 36.10 -24.78
N GLU A 19 13.78 37.16 -24.36
CA GLU A 19 14.28 37.29 -22.98
C GLU A 19 13.15 37.32 -21.95
N VAL A 20 12.07 38.06 -22.23
CA VAL A 20 10.89 38.11 -21.34
C VAL A 20 10.23 36.74 -21.24
N ILE A 21 10.10 36.00 -22.34
CA ILE A 21 9.55 34.64 -22.35
C ILE A 21 10.44 33.69 -21.52
N ASP A 22 11.76 33.76 -21.66
CA ASP A 22 12.68 32.93 -20.87
C ASP A 22 12.59 33.25 -19.37
N ARG A 23 12.53 34.53 -19.01
CA ARG A 23 12.32 34.97 -17.61
C ARG A 23 10.98 34.49 -17.07
N ALA A 24 9.90 34.58 -17.85
CA ALA A 24 8.58 34.11 -17.44
C ALA A 24 8.56 32.59 -17.22
N LYS A 25 9.22 31.80 -18.09
CA LYS A 25 9.37 30.35 -17.90
C LYS A 25 10.12 30.01 -16.63
N LYS A 26 11.25 30.67 -16.38
CA LYS A 26 12.06 30.47 -15.16
C LYS A 26 11.28 30.84 -13.90
N ALA A 27 10.56 31.96 -13.91
CA ALA A 27 9.70 32.37 -12.81
C ALA A 27 8.57 31.36 -12.55
N MET A 28 7.94 30.83 -13.62
CA MET A 28 6.90 29.81 -13.49
C MET A 28 7.44 28.52 -12.88
N VAL A 29 8.60 28.03 -13.33
CA VAL A 29 9.27 26.87 -12.73
C VAL A 29 9.59 27.13 -11.25
N PHE A 30 10.07 28.31 -10.90
CA PHE A 30 10.34 28.68 -9.52
C PHE A 30 9.08 28.69 -8.64
N VAL A 31 7.97 29.26 -9.14
CA VAL A 31 6.68 29.25 -8.42
C VAL A 31 6.18 27.81 -8.23
N LEU A 32 6.27 26.97 -9.27
CA LEU A 32 5.91 25.56 -9.15
C LEU A 32 6.78 24.83 -8.12
N LEU A 33 8.09 25.10 -8.08
CA LEU A 33 8.99 24.53 -7.07
C LEU A 33 8.66 25.03 -5.65
N GLN A 34 8.29 26.30 -5.49
CA GLN A 34 7.85 26.84 -4.20
C GLN A 34 6.54 26.22 -3.74
N ASP A 35 5.57 26.06 -4.65
CA ASP A 35 4.28 25.42 -4.37
C ASP A 35 4.46 23.94 -3.99
N CYS A 36 5.31 23.21 -4.72
CA CYS A 36 5.73 21.87 -4.31
C CYS A 36 6.32 21.89 -2.91
N GLY A 37 7.23 22.82 -2.62
CA GLY A 37 7.90 22.98 -1.33
C GLY A 37 6.94 23.20 -0.14
N SER A 38 5.92 24.05 -0.31
CA SER A 38 4.91 24.29 0.73
C SER A 38 4.04 23.08 1.04
N ASN A 39 3.85 22.20 0.06
CA ASN A 39 3.02 21.00 0.22
C ASN A 39 3.78 19.79 0.76
N ILE A 40 5.12 19.82 0.79
CA ILE A 40 5.96 18.72 1.30
C ILE A 40 5.57 18.28 2.73
N PRO A 41 5.37 19.19 3.71
CA PRO A 41 5.04 18.76 5.07
C PRO A 41 3.71 18.03 5.16
N GLN A 42 2.70 18.48 4.40
CA GLN A 42 1.38 17.85 4.36
C GLN A 42 1.44 16.50 3.66
N ALA A 43 2.15 16.40 2.53
CA ALA A 43 2.37 15.14 1.83
C ALA A 43 3.12 14.12 2.71
N LEU A 44 4.12 14.58 3.47
CA LEU A 44 4.85 13.73 4.40
C LEU A 44 3.96 13.24 5.56
N ALA A 45 3.12 14.13 6.12
CA ALA A 45 2.17 13.76 7.16
C ALA A 45 1.16 12.71 6.66
N LEU A 46 0.65 12.87 5.43
CA LEU A 46 -0.25 11.89 4.81
C LEU A 46 0.46 10.55 4.53
N HIS A 47 1.71 10.58 4.07
CA HIS A 47 2.50 9.36 3.89
C HIS A 47 2.72 8.63 5.21
N GLN A 48 3.07 9.36 6.28
CA GLN A 48 3.25 8.77 7.59
C GLN A 48 1.94 8.18 8.12
N ARG A 49 0.81 8.89 7.96
CA ARG A 49 -0.51 8.38 8.35
C ARG A 49 -0.81 7.08 7.62
N ARG A 50 -0.64 7.06 6.29
CA ARG A 50 -0.83 5.86 5.44
C ARG A 50 0.06 4.70 5.86
N ASP A 51 1.34 4.94 6.15
CA ASP A 51 2.27 3.90 6.61
C ASP A 51 1.82 3.30 7.96
N VAL A 52 1.34 4.14 8.88
CA VAL A 52 0.83 3.69 10.19
C VAL A 52 -0.40 2.81 10.00
N VAL A 53 -1.42 3.26 9.26
CA VAL A 53 -2.63 2.43 9.08
C VAL A 53 -2.35 1.16 8.28
N PHE A 54 -1.46 1.22 7.28
CA PHE A 54 -1.01 0.03 6.55
C PHE A 54 -0.36 -0.98 7.50
N SER A 55 0.49 -0.53 8.42
CA SER A 55 1.14 -1.43 9.40
C SER A 55 0.12 -2.13 10.32
N GLN A 56 -0.95 -1.41 10.71
CA GLN A 56 -2.03 -1.96 11.52
C GLN A 56 -2.84 -3.01 10.75
N ALA A 57 -3.22 -2.68 9.51
CA ALA A 57 -3.94 -3.61 8.63
C ALA A 57 -3.10 -4.85 8.30
N LEU A 58 -1.80 -4.67 8.04
CA LEU A 58 -0.85 -5.76 7.78
C LEU A 58 -0.71 -6.66 9.02
N ALA A 59 -0.62 -6.10 10.22
CA ALA A 59 -0.54 -6.91 11.44
C ALA A 59 -1.77 -7.80 11.61
N GLY A 60 -2.98 -7.25 11.40
CA GLY A 60 -4.23 -8.02 11.43
C GLY A 60 -4.26 -9.13 10.37
N LEU A 61 -3.86 -8.80 9.14
CA LEU A 61 -3.75 -9.74 8.03
C LEU A 61 -2.81 -10.91 8.35
N VAL A 62 -1.59 -10.61 8.83
CA VAL A 62 -0.58 -11.62 9.13
C VAL A 62 -1.04 -12.53 10.26
N CYS A 63 -1.57 -11.96 11.35
CA CYS A 63 -2.13 -12.74 12.45
C CYS A 63 -3.27 -13.66 11.97
N GLY A 64 -4.21 -13.12 11.19
CA GLY A 64 -5.31 -13.88 10.62
C GLY A 64 -4.83 -15.02 9.72
N PHE A 65 -3.85 -14.76 8.84
CA PHE A 65 -3.29 -15.78 7.96
C PHE A 65 -2.56 -16.87 8.73
N VAL A 66 -1.74 -16.53 9.73
CA VAL A 66 -1.02 -17.52 10.55
C VAL A 66 -2.02 -18.45 11.26
N ILE A 67 -3.04 -17.89 11.90
CA ILE A 67 -4.08 -18.68 12.58
C ILE A 67 -4.83 -19.56 11.57
N LYS A 68 -5.23 -19.00 10.43
CA LYS A 68 -5.97 -19.73 9.38
C LYS A 68 -5.13 -20.85 8.78
N LEU A 69 -3.85 -20.60 8.54
CA LEU A 69 -2.91 -21.59 8.02
C LEU A 69 -2.84 -22.76 9.00
N HIS A 70 -2.49 -22.52 10.27
CA HIS A 70 -2.38 -23.58 11.27
C HIS A 70 -3.66 -24.38 11.50
N THR A 71 -4.83 -23.74 11.43
CA THR A 71 -6.12 -24.41 11.67
C THR A 71 -6.67 -25.15 10.45
N CYS A 72 -6.30 -24.74 9.24
CA CYS A 72 -6.86 -25.28 7.99
C CYS A 72 -5.86 -26.03 7.10
N LEU A 73 -4.71 -26.47 7.62
CA LEU A 73 -3.74 -27.28 6.84
C LEU A 73 -4.32 -28.58 6.27
N HIS A 74 -5.35 -29.14 6.90
CA HIS A 74 -5.98 -30.39 6.43
C HIS A 74 -7.20 -30.13 5.53
N ASP A 75 -7.61 -28.88 5.36
CA ASP A 75 -8.71 -28.49 4.47
C ASP A 75 -8.18 -28.39 3.03
N GLN A 76 -8.50 -29.40 2.23
CA GLN A 76 -8.11 -29.48 0.83
C GLN A 76 -8.70 -28.32 -0.01
N GLY A 77 -9.89 -27.83 0.35
CA GLY A 77 -10.51 -26.70 -0.34
C GLY A 77 -9.74 -25.40 -0.11
N PHE A 78 -9.34 -25.16 1.14
CA PHE A 78 -8.48 -24.03 1.50
C PHE A 78 -7.13 -24.10 0.79
N LEU A 79 -6.44 -25.24 0.83
CA LEU A 79 -5.14 -25.40 0.16
C LEU A 79 -5.24 -25.25 -1.36
N LEU A 80 -6.32 -25.75 -1.97
CA LEU A 80 -6.59 -25.59 -3.40
C LEU A 80 -6.75 -24.11 -3.77
N GLN A 81 -7.58 -23.38 -3.02
CA GLN A 81 -7.76 -21.94 -3.21
C GLN A 81 -6.44 -21.19 -3.01
N LEU A 82 -5.69 -21.54 -1.96
CA LEU A 82 -4.46 -20.86 -1.58
C LEU A 82 -3.40 -20.93 -2.68
N HIS A 83 -3.14 -22.11 -3.25
CA HIS A 83 -2.16 -22.23 -4.33
C HIS A 83 -2.71 -21.81 -5.70
N THR A 84 -4.01 -21.85 -5.95
CA THR A 84 -4.57 -21.47 -7.27
C THR A 84 -4.80 -19.97 -7.41
N VAL A 85 -5.47 -19.37 -6.42
CA VAL A 85 -5.92 -17.97 -6.45
C VAL A 85 -5.09 -17.09 -5.52
N GLY A 86 -4.77 -17.61 -4.34
CA GLY A 86 -4.17 -16.87 -3.24
C GLY A 86 -5.09 -16.75 -2.03
N LEU A 87 -4.83 -15.76 -1.19
CA LEU A 87 -5.54 -15.53 0.06
C LEU A 87 -6.63 -14.47 -0.14
N LEU A 88 -7.90 -14.87 -0.06
CA LEU A 88 -9.03 -13.95 0.03
C LEU A 88 -9.25 -13.55 1.48
N VAL A 89 -9.27 -12.25 1.77
CA VAL A 89 -9.33 -11.72 3.14
C VAL A 89 -10.50 -10.76 3.26
N GLN A 90 -11.43 -11.08 4.15
CA GLN A 90 -12.55 -10.22 4.47
C GLN A 90 -12.22 -9.37 5.69
N PHE A 91 -12.28 -8.05 5.51
CA PHE A 91 -12.30 -7.08 6.60
C PHE A 91 -13.73 -6.58 6.77
N GLU A 92 -14.19 -6.57 8.02
CA GLU A 92 -15.50 -6.07 8.38
C GLU A 92 -15.35 -4.83 9.26
N GLY A 93 -15.94 -3.73 8.82
CA GLY A 93 -15.99 -2.46 9.53
C GLY A 93 -17.37 -2.22 10.15
N LEU A 94 -17.37 -1.66 11.35
CA LEU A 94 -18.57 -1.18 12.03
C LEU A 94 -18.56 0.35 12.18
N LEU A 95 -17.73 1.04 11.39
CA LEU A 95 -17.53 2.48 11.48
C LEU A 95 -18.66 3.21 10.75
N SER A 96 -19.25 4.20 11.40
CA SER A 96 -20.19 5.12 10.75
C SER A 96 -19.48 6.30 10.11
N THR A 97 -20.24 7.16 9.42
CA THR A 97 -19.73 8.41 8.85
C THR A 97 -19.84 9.58 9.82
N TYR A 98 -20.02 9.31 11.12
CA TYR A 98 -20.21 10.34 12.13
C TYR A 98 -18.90 10.72 12.81
N SER A 99 -18.62 12.03 12.88
CA SER A 99 -17.47 12.58 13.60
C SER A 99 -16.13 11.96 13.12
N GLU A 100 -15.27 11.55 14.05
CA GLU A 100 -13.95 10.97 13.76
C GLU A 100 -14.00 9.63 13.01
N GLU A 101 -15.13 8.92 13.02
CA GLU A 101 -15.24 7.61 12.37
C GLU A 101 -15.13 7.69 10.84
N ILE A 102 -15.48 8.83 10.24
CA ILE A 102 -15.28 9.05 8.80
C ILE A 102 -13.79 9.00 8.43
N GLY A 103 -12.94 9.64 9.23
CA GLY A 103 -11.49 9.64 9.00
C GLY A 103 -10.88 8.27 9.22
N MET A 104 -11.39 7.50 10.19
CA MET A 104 -11.01 6.11 10.40
C MET A 104 -11.43 5.23 9.22
N LEU A 105 -12.61 5.47 8.66
CA LEU A 105 -13.13 4.72 7.50
C LEU A 105 -12.29 5.01 6.25
N GLU A 106 -11.93 6.26 6.01
CA GLU A 106 -11.03 6.68 4.92
C GLU A 106 -9.67 5.97 5.05
N ASP A 107 -9.08 6.02 6.24
CA ASP A 107 -7.79 5.36 6.54
C ASP A 107 -7.86 3.85 6.32
N MET A 108 -8.90 3.18 6.84
CA MET A 108 -9.10 1.75 6.67
C MET A 108 -9.30 1.38 5.20
N SER A 109 -10.06 2.17 4.44
CA SER A 109 -10.30 1.91 3.02
C SER A 109 -8.99 1.88 2.22
N VAL A 110 -8.10 2.85 2.45
CA VAL A 110 -6.81 2.95 1.77
C VAL A 110 -5.87 1.84 2.23
N ALA A 111 -5.81 1.59 3.55
CA ALA A 111 -4.96 0.56 4.13
C ALA A 111 -5.29 -0.84 3.60
N ILE A 112 -6.59 -1.17 3.51
CA ILE A 112 -7.05 -2.48 3.04
C ILE A 112 -6.76 -2.64 1.54
N ILE A 113 -6.97 -1.60 0.73
CA ILE A 113 -6.61 -1.64 -0.70
C ILE A 113 -5.10 -1.89 -0.86
N ASP A 114 -4.27 -1.25 -0.03
CA ASP A 114 -2.83 -1.42 -0.08
C ASP A 114 -2.35 -2.83 0.29
N LEU A 115 -3.15 -3.63 0.99
CA LEU A 115 -2.79 -5.03 1.26
C LEU A 115 -2.68 -5.88 -0.01
N GLN A 116 -3.21 -5.44 -1.16
CA GLN A 116 -2.97 -6.08 -2.46
C GLN A 116 -1.49 -6.12 -2.86
N LYS A 117 -0.67 -5.24 -2.28
CA LYS A 117 0.78 -5.16 -2.47
C LYS A 117 1.55 -6.20 -1.67
N VAL A 118 0.85 -6.97 -0.83
CA VAL A 118 1.43 -7.98 0.05
C VAL A 118 1.28 -9.36 -0.58
N ALA A 119 2.36 -10.13 -0.54
CA ALA A 119 2.33 -11.56 -0.84
C ALA A 119 2.89 -12.35 0.34
N PHE A 120 2.32 -13.53 0.58
CA PHE A 120 2.86 -14.47 1.55
C PHE A 120 3.77 -15.50 0.89
N LYS A 121 4.79 -15.93 1.62
CA LYS A 121 5.61 -17.08 1.27
C LYS A 121 5.68 -17.97 2.49
N VAL A 122 5.34 -19.24 2.32
CA VAL A 122 5.45 -20.22 3.42
C VAL A 122 6.80 -20.89 3.30
N ILE A 123 7.55 -20.95 4.40
CA ILE A 123 8.87 -21.57 4.45
C ILE A 123 8.93 -22.60 5.58
N GLU A 124 9.76 -23.61 5.41
CA GLU A 124 10.05 -24.56 6.46
C GLU A 124 10.94 -23.92 7.53
N ALA A 125 10.57 -24.10 8.80
CA ALA A 125 11.36 -23.64 9.92
C ALA A 125 12.66 -24.45 10.04
N GLN A 126 13.80 -23.75 10.01
CA GLN A 126 15.11 -24.34 10.33
C GLN A 126 15.28 -24.44 11.83
N LEU A 127 14.65 -25.46 12.44
CA LEU A 127 14.71 -25.71 13.87
C LEU A 127 15.86 -26.68 14.18
N GLU A 128 16.88 -26.22 14.89
CA GLU A 128 17.70 -27.11 15.72
C GLU A 128 16.84 -27.57 16.91
N GLU A 129 16.84 -28.88 17.20
CA GLU A 129 15.88 -29.59 18.07
C GLU A 129 15.80 -29.10 19.54
N SER A 130 16.62 -28.14 19.97
CA SER A 130 16.79 -27.77 21.39
C SER A 130 16.22 -26.41 21.82
N ALA A 131 15.68 -25.59 20.91
CA ALA A 131 15.06 -24.32 21.30
C ALA A 131 13.56 -24.37 20.98
N SER A 132 12.71 -24.02 21.95
CA SER A 132 11.33 -23.63 21.69
C SER A 132 11.34 -22.42 20.75
N ALA A 133 11.40 -22.66 19.45
CA ALA A 133 11.57 -21.59 18.47
C ALA A 133 10.28 -20.80 18.39
N ASN A 134 10.37 -19.53 18.75
CA ASN A 134 9.33 -18.59 18.43
C ASN A 134 9.37 -18.36 16.91
N LEU A 135 8.49 -19.03 16.18
CA LEU A 135 8.31 -18.86 14.74
C LEU A 135 7.59 -17.53 14.50
N TYR A 136 8.34 -16.50 14.13
CA TYR A 136 7.79 -15.18 13.84
C TYR A 136 7.70 -14.95 12.33
N PRO A 137 6.63 -14.28 11.86
CA PRO A 137 6.56 -13.84 10.48
C PRO A 137 7.63 -12.77 10.22
N VAL A 138 8.31 -12.87 9.08
CA VAL A 138 9.34 -11.92 8.66
C VAL A 138 8.81 -11.10 7.48
N VAL A 139 8.79 -9.78 7.64
CA VAL A 139 8.34 -8.86 6.59
C VAL A 139 9.56 -8.31 5.85
N THR A 140 9.58 -8.43 4.53
CA THR A 140 10.62 -7.89 3.65
C THR A 140 9.98 -7.15 2.47
N GLY A 141 10.77 -6.36 1.75
CA GLY A 141 10.35 -5.67 0.53
C GLY A 141 10.30 -4.15 0.67
N ILE A 142 9.53 -3.53 -0.22
CA ILE A 142 9.38 -2.08 -0.36
C ILE A 142 7.89 -1.73 -0.41
N ARG A 143 7.55 -0.43 -0.32
CA ARG A 143 6.16 0.05 -0.18
C ARG A 143 5.17 -0.51 -1.21
N ASP A 144 5.61 -0.77 -2.43
CA ASP A 144 4.74 -1.28 -3.49
C ASP A 144 4.73 -2.82 -3.60
N PHE A 145 5.66 -3.50 -2.92
CA PHE A 145 5.82 -4.95 -2.98
C PHE A 145 6.38 -5.47 -1.65
N TYR A 146 5.50 -6.00 -0.81
CA TYR A 146 5.87 -6.64 0.45
C TYR A 146 5.79 -8.16 0.33
N THR A 147 6.77 -8.84 0.91
CA THR A 147 6.75 -10.30 1.08
C THR A 147 6.77 -10.62 2.56
N VAL A 148 5.77 -11.35 3.03
CA VAL A 148 5.70 -11.88 4.40
C VAL A 148 6.04 -13.36 4.38
N GLU A 149 7.16 -13.71 4.98
CA GLU A 149 7.56 -15.09 5.16
C GLU A 149 6.97 -15.66 6.46
N VAL A 150 6.21 -16.74 6.34
CA VAL A 150 5.58 -17.45 7.45
C VAL A 150 6.24 -18.82 7.60
N GLN A 151 6.77 -19.07 8.79
CA GLN A 151 7.51 -20.30 9.07
C GLN A 151 6.57 -21.38 9.61
N LEU A 152 6.66 -22.59 9.06
CA LEU A 152 5.98 -23.77 9.59
C LEU A 152 6.99 -24.84 10.03
N PRO A 153 6.74 -25.56 11.13
CA PRO A 153 7.49 -26.76 11.47
C PRO A 153 7.44 -27.78 10.33
N GLY A 154 8.52 -28.53 10.08
CA GLY A 154 8.64 -29.47 8.95
C GLY A 154 7.46 -30.43 8.81
N LYS A 155 6.96 -30.98 9.92
CA LYS A 155 5.77 -31.87 9.91
C LYS A 155 4.51 -31.21 9.32
N LEU A 156 4.33 -29.91 9.55
CA LEU A 156 3.21 -29.15 9.01
C LEU A 156 3.47 -28.67 7.58
N PHE A 157 4.73 -28.37 7.26
CA PHE A 157 5.16 -27.94 5.94
C PHE A 157 4.96 -29.04 4.88
N GLU A 158 5.23 -30.30 5.22
CA GLU A 158 5.10 -31.43 4.29
C GLU A 158 3.68 -31.63 3.71
N VAL A 159 2.66 -31.22 4.46
CA VAL A 159 1.24 -31.34 4.06
C VAL A 159 0.88 -30.33 2.96
N LEU A 160 1.68 -29.30 2.75
CA LEU A 160 1.40 -28.26 1.76
C LEU A 160 1.54 -28.76 0.31
N PRO A 161 0.78 -28.17 -0.63
CA PRO A 161 0.96 -28.39 -2.06
C PRO A 161 2.39 -28.08 -2.51
N GLN A 162 2.88 -28.82 -3.51
CA GLN A 162 4.27 -28.70 -3.97
C GLN A 162 4.62 -27.29 -4.45
N GLU A 163 3.67 -26.60 -5.08
CA GLU A 163 3.85 -25.23 -5.56
C GLU A 163 4.17 -24.26 -4.42
N ILE A 164 3.51 -24.44 -3.26
CA ILE A 164 3.76 -23.62 -2.08
C ILE A 164 5.12 -23.99 -1.48
N LYS A 165 5.46 -25.27 -1.44
CA LYS A 165 6.76 -25.76 -0.95
C LYS A 165 7.93 -25.27 -1.81
N ASP A 166 7.72 -25.12 -3.11
CA ASP A 166 8.67 -24.56 -4.07
C ASP A 166 8.83 -23.02 -3.93
N GLY A 167 8.11 -22.40 -2.99
CA GLY A 167 8.23 -20.99 -2.66
C GLY A 167 7.30 -20.07 -3.46
N LYS A 168 6.19 -20.58 -3.99
CA LYS A 168 5.18 -19.75 -4.68
C LYS A 168 4.68 -18.63 -3.77
N LEU A 169 4.68 -17.42 -4.33
CA LEU A 169 4.10 -16.25 -3.68
C LEU A 169 2.57 -16.32 -3.72
N LEU A 170 1.96 -16.26 -2.54
CA LEU A 170 0.53 -16.28 -2.32
C LEU A 170 0.02 -14.85 -2.29
N ARG A 171 -0.66 -14.42 -3.36
CA ARG A 171 -1.21 -13.08 -3.47
C ARG A 171 -2.36 -12.86 -2.50
N VAL A 172 -2.48 -11.66 -1.97
CA VAL A 172 -3.56 -11.25 -1.08
C VAL A 172 -4.63 -10.51 -1.88
N HIS A 173 -5.88 -10.93 -1.70
CA HIS A 173 -7.08 -10.33 -2.26
C HIS A 173 -7.95 -9.83 -1.11
N PRO A 174 -7.76 -8.58 -0.67
CA PRO A 174 -8.53 -8.02 0.42
C PRO A 174 -9.87 -7.48 -0.08
N VAL A 175 -10.92 -7.68 0.71
CA VAL A 175 -12.24 -7.07 0.52
C VAL A 175 -12.66 -6.40 1.82
N PHE A 176 -13.25 -5.21 1.72
CA PHE A 176 -13.72 -4.44 2.88
C PHE A 176 -15.23 -4.28 2.81
N PHE A 177 -15.93 -4.80 3.81
CA PHE A 177 -17.37 -4.61 3.99
C PHE A 177 -17.58 -3.75 5.24
N ASN A 178 -18.14 -2.57 5.07
CA ASN A 178 -18.51 -1.71 6.19
C ASN A 178 -20.03 -1.71 6.36
N ILE A 179 -20.50 -2.02 7.56
CA ILE A 179 -21.93 -2.06 7.87
C ILE A 179 -22.42 -0.68 8.33
N GLY A 180 -21.57 0.10 9.01
CA GLY A 180 -21.87 1.48 9.39
C GLY A 180 -22.98 1.61 10.43
N ILE A 181 -22.89 0.86 11.53
CA ILE A 181 -23.88 0.92 12.60
C ILE A 181 -23.44 1.95 13.65
N ASN A 182 -24.16 3.07 13.77
CA ASN A 182 -24.00 3.98 14.90
C ASN A 182 -25.36 4.45 15.42
N GLU A 183 -25.58 4.27 16.73
CA GLU A 183 -26.82 4.65 17.43
C GLU A 183 -27.05 6.17 17.49
N GLN A 184 -25.99 6.97 17.35
CA GLN A 184 -26.06 8.42 17.33
C GLN A 184 -26.31 8.99 15.92
N GLN A 185 -26.12 8.18 14.87
CA GLN A 185 -26.37 8.61 13.50
C GLN A 185 -27.88 8.63 13.25
N THR A 186 -28.47 9.81 13.34
CA THR A 186 -29.93 9.95 13.42
C THR A 186 -30.62 9.92 12.07
N LEU A 187 -29.91 10.12 10.95
CA LEU A 187 -30.33 9.93 9.55
C LEU A 187 -29.08 10.05 8.64
N ALA A 188 -29.07 9.40 7.48
CA ALA A 188 -28.06 9.60 6.44
C ALA A 188 -28.36 10.92 5.70
N GLU A 189 -27.53 11.95 5.87
CA GLU A 189 -27.49 13.12 4.98
C GLU A 189 -26.43 12.94 3.89
#